data_AF-A0AAP2FN76-F1
#
_entry.id   AF-A0AAP2FN76-F1
#
_cell.length_a   1.000
_cell.length_b   1.000
_cell.length_c   1.000
_cell.angle_alpha   90.00
_cell.angle_beta   90.00
_cell.angle_gamma   90.00
#
_symmetry.space_group_name_H-M   'P 1'
#
loop_
_entity.id
_entity.type
_entity.pdbx_description
1 polymer ?
#
loop_
_entity_poly.entity_id
_entity_poly.type
_entity_poly.pdbx_seq_one_letter_code
_entity_poly.pdbx_strand_id
1 'polypeptide(L)' 'MSNRIPNFGWNRLKLATLTYEQLAQLEEQVKAEHACKNGIHLFDKAGQRKLDALSWAVYNKQKAERAA' A
#
# COMPACT_ATOMS: atom_id res chain seq x y z
N MET A 1 16.57 2.61 15.15
CA MET A 1 15.43 3.57 15.15
C MET A 1 14.33 2.99 14.28
N SER A 2 13.21 2.58 14.87
CA SER A 2 12.11 1.94 14.13
C SER A 2 11.40 2.99 13.27
N ASN A 3 11.84 3.12 12.02
CA ASN A 3 11.24 3.96 10.99
C ASN A 3 9.92 3.34 10.50
N ARG A 4 9.01 3.02 11.42
CA ARG A 4 7.72 2.41 11.10
C ARG A 4 6.87 3.46 10.40
N ILE A 5 6.69 3.28 9.10
CA ILE A 5 5.80 4.12 8.31
C ILE A 5 4.38 3.95 8.87
N PRO A 6 3.68 5.05 9.19
CA PRO A 6 2.31 4.96 9.67
C PRO A 6 1.41 4.42 8.55
N ASN A 7 0.88 3.21 8.75
CA ASN A 7 -0.05 2.59 7.81
C ASN A 7 -1.47 3.21 7.85
N PHE A 8 -1.73 4.09 8.84
CA PHE A 8 -3.01 4.78 9.05
C PHE A 8 -4.25 3.86 9.05
N GLY A 9 -4.10 2.60 9.47
CA GLY A 9 -5.17 1.61 9.38
C GLY A 9 -5.63 1.34 7.93
N TRP A 10 -4.73 1.50 6.96
CA TRP A 10 -4.99 1.36 5.52
C TRP A 10 -5.99 2.39 4.96
N ASN A 11 -6.07 3.57 5.60
CA ASN A 11 -6.88 4.67 5.09
C ASN A 11 -6.23 5.27 3.83
N ARG A 12 -6.85 5.00 2.69
CA ARG A 12 -6.41 5.43 1.35
C ARG A 12 -6.11 6.94 1.21
N LEU A 13 -6.85 7.80 1.92
CA LEU A 13 -6.63 9.26 1.88
C LEU A 13 -5.35 9.66 2.60
N LYS A 14 -5.10 9.06 3.77
CA LYS A 14 -3.87 9.30 4.55
C LYS A 14 -2.66 8.64 3.92
N LEU A 15 -2.84 7.49 3.25
CA LEU A 15 -1.77 6.87 2.47
C LEU A 15 -1.34 7.76 1.31
N ALA A 16 -2.27 8.46 0.64
CA ALA A 16 -1.93 9.36 -0.47
C ALA A 16 -1.04 10.56 -0.07
N THR A 17 -0.95 10.90 1.23
CA THR A 17 -0.04 11.94 1.72
C THR A 17 1.38 11.45 1.94
N LEU A 18 1.61 10.14 1.89
CA LEU A 18 2.95 9.56 2.03
C LEU A 18 3.77 9.74 0.74
N THR A 19 5.09 9.62 0.86
CA THR A 19 6.00 9.61 -0.30
C THR A 19 5.89 8.30 -1.08
N TYR A 20 6.30 8.32 -2.35
CA TYR A 20 6.30 7.10 -3.17
C TYR A 20 7.18 6.00 -2.58
N GLU A 21 8.33 6.36 -2.00
CA GLU A 21 9.21 5.42 -1.31
C GLU A 21 8.53 4.78 -0.10
N GLN A 22 7.79 5.55 0.69
CA GLN A 22 7.04 5.02 1.82
C GLN A 22 5.90 4.09 1.38
N LEU A 23 5.21 4.41 0.29
CA LEU A 23 4.18 3.55 -0.29
C LEU A 23 4.79 2.24 -0.81
N ALA A 24 5.95 2.29 -1.46
CA ALA A 24 6.68 1.12 -1.93
C ALA A 24 7.13 0.21 -0.77
N GLN A 25 7.69 0.79 0.29
CA GLN A 25 8.07 0.04 1.50
C GLN A 25 6.87 -0.63 2.16
N LEU A 26 5.72 0.06 2.26
CA LEU A 26 4.48 -0.53 2.77
C LEU A 26 3.98 -1.66 1.87
N GLU A 27 4.11 -1.52 0.55
CA GLU A 27 3.73 -2.55 -0.41
C GLU A 27 4.55 -3.83 -0.22
N GLU A 28 5.88 -3.71 -0.15
CA GLU A 28 6.77 -4.85 0.12
C GLU A 28 6.45 -5.52 1.46
N GLN A 29 6.16 -4.72 2.49
CA GLN A 29 5.80 -5.24 3.80
C GLN A 29 4.49 -6.05 3.75
N VAL A 30 3.47 -5.55 3.03
CA VAL A 30 2.19 -6.27 2.84
C VAL A 30 2.41 -7.54 2.04
N LYS A 31 3.20 -7.49 0.97
CA LYS A 31 3.52 -8.65 0.15
C LYS A 31 4.22 -9.73 0.98
N ALA A 32 5.17 -9.35 1.83
CA ALA A 32 5.89 -10.27 2.70
C ALA A 32 4.99 -10.86 3.79
N GLU A 33 4.14 -10.04 4.42
CA GLU A 33 3.26 -10.46 5.52
C GLU A 33 2.08 -11.32 5.05
N HIS A 34 1.54 -11.04 3.87
CA HIS A 34 0.35 -11.71 3.32
C HIS A 34 0.63 -12.66 2.16
N ALA A 35 1.90 -12.97 1.88
CA ALA A 35 2.27 -13.98 0.90
C ALA A 35 1.57 -15.30 1.24
N CYS A 36 0.62 -15.71 0.41
CA CYS A 36 -0.11 -16.95 0.61
C CYS A 36 0.55 -18.04 -0.23
N LYS A 37 0.90 -19.17 0.40
CA LYS A 37 1.52 -20.32 -0.27
C LYS A 37 0.51 -21.21 -1.00
N ASN A 38 -0.78 -20.87 -0.97
CA ASN A 38 -1.82 -21.65 -1.63
C ASN A 38 -1.81 -21.37 -3.14
N GLY A 39 -1.66 -22.42 -3.96
CA GLY A 39 -1.37 -22.36 -5.41
C GLY A 39 -2.41 -21.69 -6.33
N ILE A 40 -3.40 -20.99 -5.77
CA ILE A 40 -4.42 -20.24 -6.53
C ILE A 40 -4.35 -18.73 -6.23
N HIS A 41 -3.89 -18.32 -5.03
CA HIS A 41 -3.88 -16.92 -4.60
C HIS A 41 -2.47 -16.53 -4.13
N LEU A 42 -1.87 -15.52 -4.79
CA LEU A 42 -0.57 -14.97 -4.41
C LEU A 42 -0.57 -14.29 -3.02
N PHE A 43 -1.69 -13.67 -2.66
CA PHE A 43 -1.89 -12.99 -1.37
C PHE A 43 -3.23 -13.38 -0.76
N ASP A 44 -3.34 -13.35 0.57
CA ASP A 44 -4.63 -13.53 1.24
C ASP A 44 -5.59 -12.35 0.97
N LYS A 45 -6.88 -12.51 1.36
CA LYS A 45 -7.90 -11.46 1.15
C LYS A 45 -7.56 -10.15 1.87
N ALA A 46 -6.84 -10.20 2.99
CA ALA A 46 -6.46 -9.00 3.73
C ALA A 46 -5.33 -8.25 3.00
N GLY A 47 -4.30 -8.96 2.55
CA GLY A 47 -3.21 -8.45 1.73
C GLY A 47 -3.71 -7.82 0.44
N GLN A 48 -4.65 -8.47 -0.26
CA GLN A 48 -5.29 -7.88 -1.44
C GLN A 48 -5.93 -6.53 -1.13
N ARG A 49 -6.73 -6.41 -0.07
CA ARG A 49 -7.36 -5.13 0.32
C ARG A 49 -6.34 -4.05 0.67
N LYS A 50 -5.25 -4.43 1.34
CA LYS A 50 -4.16 -3.51 1.71
C LYS A 50 -3.41 -3.01 0.46
N LEU A 51 -3.11 -3.90 -0.49
CA LEU A 51 -2.49 -3.54 -1.78
C LEU A 51 -3.40 -2.67 -2.65
N ASP A 52 -4.72 -2.90 -2.62
CA ASP A 52 -5.71 -2.08 -3.32
C ASP A 52 -5.73 -0.64 -2.77
N ALA A 53 -5.67 -0.49 -1.44
CA ALA A 53 -5.58 0.81 -0.79
C ALA A 53 -4.29 1.57 -1.14
N LEU A 54 -3.15 0.87 -1.24
CA LEU A 54 -1.87 1.45 -1.68
C LEU A 54 -1.94 1.87 -3.16
N SER A 55 -2.46 1.00 -4.02
CA SER A 55 -2.65 1.29 -5.46
C SER A 55 -3.52 2.52 -5.66
N TRP A 56 -4.61 2.63 -4.92
CA TRP A 56 -5.48 3.81 -4.96
C TRP A 56 -4.74 5.07 -4.51
N ALA A 57 -3.95 5.00 -3.44
CA ALA A 57 -3.20 6.13 -2.92
C ALA A 57 -2.18 6.66 -3.94
N VAL A 58 -1.43 5.75 -4.58
CA VAL A 58 -0.49 6.08 -5.66
C VAL A 58 -1.22 6.74 -6.83
N TYR A 59 -2.31 6.14 -7.29
CA TYR A 59 -3.11 6.67 -8.41
C TYR A 59 -3.67 8.06 -8.10
N ASN A 60 -4.27 8.25 -6.93
CA ASN A 60 -4.84 9.54 -6.55
C ASN A 60 -3.77 10.63 -6.46
N LYS A 61 -2.57 10.27 -5.98
CA LYS A 61 -1.43 11.19 -5.94
C LYS A 61 -0.97 11.58 -7.35
N GLN A 62 -0.77 10.62 -8.25
CA GLN A 62 -0.42 10.89 -9.65
C GLN A 62 -1.49 11.72 -10.37
N LYS A 63 -2.77 11.47 -10.07
CA LYS A 63 -3.88 12.25 -10.61
C LYS A 63 -3.84 13.69 -10.12
N ALA A 64 -3.53 13.92 -8.84
CA ALA A 64 -3.37 15.25 -8.28
C ALA A 64 -2.18 15.99 -8.90
N GLU A 65 -1.05 15.30 -9.09
CA GLU A 65 0.13 15.87 -9.77
C GLU A 65 -0.13 16.20 -11.24
N ARG A 66 -0.91 15.39 -11.96
CA ARG A 66 -1.30 15.68 -13.35
C ARG A 66 -2.28 16.84 -13.50
N ALA A 67 -2.99 17.19 -12.43
CA ALA A 67 -3.96 18.28 -12.43
C ALA A 67 -3.36 19.62 -11.96
N ALA A 68 -2.12 19.59 -11.46
CA ALA A 68 -1.34 20.76 -11.03
C ALA A 68 -0.44 21.26 -12.17
#